data_AF-A0AAE8LZ93-F1
#
_entry.id   AF-A0AAE8LZ93-F1
#
_cell.length_a   1.000
_cell.length_b   1.000
_cell.length_c   1.000
_cell.angle_alpha   90.00
_cell.angle_beta   90.00
_cell.angle_gamma   90.00
#
_symmetry.space_group_name_H-M   'P 1'
#
loop_
_entity.id
_entity.type
_entity.pdbx_description
1 polymer ?
#
loop_
_entity_poly.entity_id
_entity_poly.type
_entity_poly.pdbx_seq_one_letter_code
_entity_poly.pdbx_strand_id
1 'polypeptide(L)'
;MANDMPYAINGLAEIGPDVPFADFRDSDERSFREGRQRYPLNLERYIARRDPDGRQNNIVVHLYDLEAHGGRFGQAGERFSVDRNILFDFLPRTRHAVRRGTLMLESFFLPVDLDPHPPYMIHRALHLLFYHLQEYSRTGRLDMFGAAVQEIDHDPVRDRAVNRWAAIMHALCVVLDNERGLSCAEDLLAEMLDFFEYLIRDVHDLLGWQGTTILFEAFAGIFRTAQGDLVRQIRRIWNQFDPEVQEQLLRDMRRALPVEGIDGMAHRMYRTLGY
;
A
#
# COMPACT_ATOMS: atom_id res chain seq x y z
N MET A 1 30.04 4.50 -34.00
CA MET A 1 29.71 5.16 -32.73
C MET A 1 28.24 4.89 -32.47
N ALA A 2 27.97 3.80 -31.75
CA ALA A 2 26.62 3.34 -31.43
C ALA A 2 26.35 3.72 -29.98
N ASN A 3 25.22 4.39 -29.73
CA ASN A 3 24.80 4.84 -28.42
C ASN A 3 24.48 3.65 -27.52
N ASP A 4 25.18 3.59 -26.38
CA ASP A 4 24.79 2.83 -25.20
C ASP A 4 23.53 3.44 -24.59
N MET A 5 22.40 2.73 -24.74
CA MET A 5 21.20 2.94 -23.91
C MET A 5 21.37 2.10 -22.63
N PRO A 6 21.25 2.67 -21.42
CA PRO A 6 21.34 1.89 -20.20
C PRO A 6 20.10 1.01 -20.05
N TYR A 7 20.29 -0.30 -20.21
CA TYR A 7 19.38 -1.34 -19.74
C TYR A 7 19.43 -1.41 -18.21
N ALA A 8 18.29 -1.24 -17.51
CA ALA A 8 18.03 -1.75 -16.16
C ALA A 8 16.58 -1.41 -15.71
N ILE A 9 15.80 -2.14 -14.90
CA ILE A 9 15.72 -3.52 -14.35
C ILE A 9 14.45 -3.49 -13.44
N ASN A 10 13.52 -4.45 -13.65
CA ASN A 10 12.36 -4.88 -12.81
C ASN A 10 10.93 -4.63 -13.36
N GLY A 11 10.10 -5.67 -13.23
CA GLY A 11 8.63 -5.61 -13.18
C GLY A 11 7.92 -5.89 -14.50
N LEU A 12 6.76 -6.55 -14.42
CA LEU A 12 5.91 -6.91 -15.55
C LEU A 12 5.49 -5.62 -16.31
N ALA A 13 5.80 -5.58 -17.61
CA ALA A 13 5.56 -4.49 -18.56
C ALA A 13 6.23 -3.12 -18.28
N GLU A 14 6.77 -2.51 -19.34
CA GLU A 14 7.07 -1.09 -19.36
C GLU A 14 5.78 -0.30 -19.12
N ILE A 15 5.67 0.32 -17.94
CA ILE A 15 4.52 1.14 -17.55
C ILE A 15 4.57 2.42 -18.39
N GLY A 16 3.80 2.44 -19.48
CA GLY A 16 3.62 3.62 -20.32
C GLY A 16 2.89 4.77 -19.59
N PRO A 17 2.96 6.01 -20.10
CA PRO A 17 2.43 7.22 -19.46
C PRO A 17 0.89 7.27 -19.32
N ASP A 18 0.16 6.25 -19.77
CA ASP A 18 -1.30 6.14 -19.70
C ASP A 18 -1.77 5.36 -18.45
N VAL A 19 -1.14 5.58 -17.29
CA VAL A 19 -1.58 4.95 -16.03
C VAL A 19 -2.86 5.63 -15.55
N PRO A 20 -3.99 4.91 -15.39
CA PRO A 20 -5.28 5.50 -14.99
C PRO A 20 -5.26 6.19 -13.62
N PHE A 21 -4.20 6.01 -12.81
CA PHE A 21 -4.05 6.59 -11.49
C PHE A 21 -3.14 7.83 -11.43
N ALA A 22 -2.57 8.26 -12.55
CA ALA A 22 -1.55 9.31 -12.58
C ALA A 22 -2.07 10.74 -12.38
N ASP A 23 -3.39 10.99 -12.47
CA ASP A 23 -3.93 12.36 -12.53
C ASP A 23 -5.06 12.69 -11.53
N PHE A 24 -5.28 11.86 -10.49
CA PHE A 24 -6.29 12.14 -9.48
C PHE A 24 -5.88 13.26 -8.50
N ARG A 25 -6.07 14.51 -8.91
CA ARG A 25 -5.95 15.68 -8.02
C ARG A 25 -7.27 15.91 -7.29
N ASP A 26 -7.32 15.54 -6.01
CA ASP A 26 -8.43 15.90 -5.13
C ASP A 26 -8.03 17.07 -4.23
N SER A 27 -8.88 18.09 -4.17
CA SER A 27 -8.65 19.35 -3.44
C SER A 27 -9.11 19.34 -1.97
N ASP A 28 -9.60 18.22 -1.44
CA ASP A 28 -10.14 18.15 -0.09
C ASP A 28 -9.31 17.24 0.84
N GLU A 29 -8.56 17.89 1.72
CA GLU A 29 -7.75 17.30 2.80
C GLU A 29 -8.59 16.84 4.01
N ARG A 30 -9.91 17.05 4.01
CA ARG A 30 -10.76 16.85 5.20
C ARG A 30 -11.22 15.41 5.43
N SER A 31 -11.16 14.55 4.42
CA SER A 31 -11.83 13.24 4.41
C SER A 31 -11.28 12.23 5.42
N PHE A 32 -10.02 12.37 5.86
CA PHE A 32 -9.40 11.39 6.78
C PHE A 32 -9.68 11.66 8.27
N ARG A 33 -10.20 12.83 8.64
CA ARG A 33 -10.46 13.20 10.04
C ARG A 33 -11.89 12.90 10.51
N GLU A 34 -12.81 12.64 9.60
CA GLU A 34 -14.26 12.65 9.91
C GLU A 34 -14.90 11.26 10.13
N GLY A 35 -14.16 10.16 9.92
CA GLY A 35 -14.62 8.78 10.17
C GLY A 35 -14.67 8.37 11.65
N ARG A 36 -15.31 9.14 12.53
CA ARG A 36 -15.55 8.74 13.93
C ARG A 36 -16.82 7.88 14.03
N GLN A 37 -16.69 6.56 14.03
CA GLN A 37 -17.69 5.69 14.67
C GLN A 37 -17.04 4.73 15.67
N ARG A 38 -17.39 4.95 16.95
CA ARG A 38 -17.01 4.11 18.10
C ARG A 38 -17.82 2.80 18.06
N TYR A 39 -17.17 1.67 17.85
CA TYR A 39 -17.70 0.35 18.16
C TYR A 39 -17.01 -0.23 19.41
N PRO A 40 -17.72 -1.04 20.23
CA PRO A 40 -17.28 -1.39 21.57
C PRO A 40 -16.02 -2.26 21.57
N LEU A 41 -15.23 -2.06 22.63
CA LEU A 41 -13.88 -2.57 22.87
C LEU A 41 -13.89 -4.06 23.24
N ASN A 42 -13.10 -4.88 22.55
CA ASN A 42 -12.60 -6.15 23.11
C ASN A 42 -11.12 -5.96 23.44
N LEU A 43 -10.87 -5.50 24.67
CA LEU A 43 -9.58 -5.02 25.20
C LEU A 43 -8.68 -6.16 25.74
N GLU A 44 -9.09 -7.42 25.62
CA GLU A 44 -8.50 -8.49 26.46
C GLU A 44 -7.18 -9.06 25.93
N ARG A 45 -6.77 -8.78 24.69
CA ARG A 45 -5.49 -9.30 24.14
C ARG A 45 -4.31 -8.31 24.15
N TYR A 46 -4.53 -7.02 24.40
CA TYR A 46 -3.49 -5.99 24.21
C TYR A 46 -2.96 -5.30 25.47
N ILE A 47 -3.55 -5.55 26.64
CA ILE A 47 -3.03 -5.01 27.92
C ILE A 47 -1.66 -5.63 28.29
N ALA A 48 -1.29 -6.77 27.71
CA ALA A 48 -0.08 -7.51 28.07
C ALA A 48 1.24 -7.03 27.42
N ARG A 49 1.22 -6.01 26.54
CA ARG A 49 2.44 -5.49 25.89
C ARG A 49 2.86 -4.08 26.33
N ARG A 50 2.40 -3.61 27.49
CA ARG A 50 3.03 -2.45 28.14
C ARG A 50 4.38 -2.89 28.69
N ASP A 51 5.44 -2.31 28.14
CA ASP A 51 6.78 -2.36 28.73
C ASP A 51 6.66 -1.96 30.22
N PRO A 52 7.11 -2.81 31.18
CA PRO A 52 6.96 -2.54 32.61
C PRO A 52 7.60 -1.22 33.07
N ASP A 53 8.46 -0.61 32.27
CA ASP A 53 9.17 0.64 32.57
C ASP A 53 8.40 1.94 32.24
N GLY A 54 7.19 1.88 31.67
CA GLY A 54 6.31 3.05 31.53
C GLY A 54 6.84 4.19 30.63
N ARG A 55 8.01 4.06 30.00
CA ARG A 55 8.51 4.98 28.97
C ARG A 55 7.90 4.60 27.63
N GLN A 56 6.94 5.38 27.15
CA GLN A 56 6.49 5.30 25.75
C GLN A 56 7.68 5.54 24.83
N ASN A 57 8.16 4.49 24.18
CA ASN A 57 9.31 4.54 23.29
C ASN A 57 8.77 4.89 21.88
N ASN A 58 8.27 6.10 21.72
CA ASN A 58 7.66 6.53 20.45
C ASN A 58 8.74 6.93 19.45
N ILE A 59 8.51 6.61 18.18
CA ILE A 59 9.29 7.09 17.04
C ILE A 59 8.53 8.24 16.39
N VAL A 60 9.24 9.35 16.18
CA VAL A 60 8.72 10.47 15.39
C VAL A 60 8.99 10.18 13.91
N VAL A 61 7.93 10.02 13.13
CA VAL A 61 8.01 9.84 11.68
C VAL A 61 7.82 11.19 11.00
N HIS A 62 8.78 11.57 10.16
CA HIS A 62 8.73 12.78 9.36
C HIS A 62 8.42 12.42 7.91
N LEU A 63 7.28 12.90 7.41
CA LEU A 63 7.02 12.95 5.98
C LEU A 63 7.91 14.02 5.33
N TYR A 64 8.27 13.81 4.07
CA TYR A 64 9.03 14.77 3.29
C TYR A 64 8.15 15.91 2.77
N ASP A 65 8.74 17.09 2.65
CA ASP A 65 8.02 18.25 2.11
C ASP A 65 7.81 18.06 0.59
N LEU A 66 6.58 18.32 0.13
CA LEU A 66 6.30 18.47 -1.29
C LEU A 66 6.52 19.93 -1.69
N GLU A 67 7.31 20.18 -2.74
CA GLU A 67 7.40 21.51 -3.32
C GLU A 67 6.08 21.88 -4.02
N ALA A 68 5.62 23.11 -3.80
CA ALA A 68 4.36 23.61 -4.33
C ALA A 68 4.42 23.81 -5.84
N HIS A 69 4.14 22.75 -6.60
CA HIS A 69 3.94 22.86 -8.03
C HIS A 69 2.63 23.60 -8.30
N GLY A 70 2.72 24.88 -8.71
CA GLY A 70 1.57 25.73 -8.98
C GLY A 70 0.90 26.35 -7.73
N GLY A 71 1.64 26.49 -6.62
CA GLY A 71 1.21 27.30 -5.48
C GLY A 71 0.14 26.67 -4.57
N ARG A 72 -0.09 25.35 -4.64
CA ARG A 72 -1.11 24.66 -3.82
C ARG A 72 -0.61 23.53 -2.92
N PHE A 73 0.66 23.13 -2.99
CA PHE A 73 1.19 22.02 -2.19
C PHE A 73 2.52 22.33 -1.54
N GLY A 74 2.49 23.03 -0.41
CA GLY A 74 3.57 23.00 0.57
C GLY A 74 2.95 22.60 1.89
N GLN A 75 2.66 21.30 2.08
CA GLN A 75 2.33 20.81 3.41
C GLN A 75 3.64 20.66 4.16
N ALA A 76 3.79 21.41 5.26
CA ALA A 76 4.88 21.18 6.20
C ALA A 76 4.82 19.71 6.63
N GLY A 77 5.93 18.98 6.48
CA GLY A 77 6.04 17.56 6.73
C GLY A 77 5.32 17.17 8.02
N GLU A 78 4.18 16.49 7.87
CA GLU A 78 3.38 16.09 9.01
C GLU A 78 4.17 15.08 9.84
N ARG A 79 4.05 15.22 11.16
CA ARG A 79 4.79 14.39 12.12
C ARG A 79 3.83 13.44 12.80
N PHE A 80 4.15 12.15 12.71
CA PHE A 80 3.43 11.10 13.43
C PHE A 80 4.28 10.61 14.60
N SER A 81 3.62 10.29 15.71
CA SER A 81 4.26 9.68 16.89
C SER A 81 3.73 8.26 17.04
N VAL A 82 4.48 7.29 16.54
CA VAL A 82 4.07 5.87 16.53
C VAL A 82 4.86 5.11 17.59
N ASP A 83 4.21 4.20 18.32
CA ASP A 83 4.92 3.30 19.23
C ASP A 83 5.97 2.49 18.44
N ARG A 84 7.20 2.40 18.97
CA ARG A 84 8.31 1.73 18.27
C ARG A 84 8.01 0.28 17.95
N ASN A 85 7.40 -0.47 18.87
CA ASN A 85 7.13 -1.89 18.65
C ASN A 85 6.08 -2.05 17.55
N ILE A 86 5.04 -1.23 17.57
CA ILE A 86 4.03 -1.19 16.50
C ILE A 86 4.68 -0.87 15.15
N LEU A 87 5.48 0.20 15.07
CA LEU A 87 6.18 0.58 13.84
C LEU A 87 7.03 -0.58 13.29
N PHE A 88 7.76 -1.26 14.17
CA PHE A 88 8.69 -2.33 13.80
C PHE A 88 8.03 -3.67 13.52
N ASP A 89 6.85 -3.91 14.09
CA ASP A 89 6.04 -5.09 13.84
C ASP A 89 5.32 -4.95 12.49
N PHE A 90 4.75 -3.77 12.20
CA PHE A 90 4.01 -3.53 10.96
C PHE A 90 4.88 -3.19 9.74
N LEU A 91 6.00 -2.48 9.94
CA LEU A 91 6.90 -2.01 8.88
C LEU A 91 8.35 -2.44 9.16
N PRO A 92 8.70 -3.73 8.97
CA PRO A 92 9.94 -4.30 9.49
C PRO A 92 11.23 -3.61 9.00
N ARG A 93 11.24 -3.04 7.78
CA ARG A 93 12.43 -2.38 7.23
C ARG A 93 12.76 -1.06 7.92
N THR A 94 11.81 -0.47 8.65
CA THR A 94 12.04 0.77 9.42
C THR A 94 13.01 0.57 10.58
N ARG A 95 13.16 -0.67 11.09
CA ARG A 95 14.05 -1.02 12.22
C ARG A 95 15.48 -0.51 12.06
N HIS A 96 15.99 -0.58 10.84
CA HIS A 96 17.36 -0.19 10.52
C HIS A 96 17.51 1.28 10.06
N ALA A 97 16.38 1.94 9.77
CA ALA A 97 16.35 3.31 9.28
C ALA A 97 16.10 4.34 10.40
N VAL A 98 15.48 3.94 11.51
CA VAL A 98 15.28 4.82 12.66
C VAL A 98 16.62 5.24 13.25
N ARG A 99 16.84 6.56 13.36
CA ARG A 99 18.01 7.15 13.98
C ARG A 99 17.59 8.08 15.11
N ARG A 100 18.11 7.85 16.32
CA ARG A 100 17.87 8.70 17.51
C ARG A 100 16.37 8.95 17.82
N GLY A 101 15.52 7.95 17.55
CA GLY A 101 14.07 8.07 17.78
C GLY A 101 13.29 8.72 16.64
N THR A 102 13.93 8.96 15.49
CA THR A 102 13.30 9.60 14.33
C THR A 102 13.42 8.71 13.09
N LEU A 103 12.33 8.62 12.32
CA LEU A 103 12.29 8.02 10.99
C LEU A 103 12.09 9.13 9.95
N MET A 104 13.07 9.31 9.06
CA MET A 104 12.98 10.22 7.92
C MET A 104 12.60 9.42 6.67
N LEU A 105 11.45 9.67 6.05
CA LEU A 105 11.00 8.86 4.91
C LEU A 105 11.68 9.23 3.59
N GLU A 106 12.29 10.40 3.50
CA GLU A 106 13.14 10.82 2.36
C GLU A 106 14.21 9.79 2.02
N SER A 107 14.70 9.03 3.01
CA SER A 107 15.72 8.01 2.78
C SER A 107 15.19 6.73 2.12
N PHE A 108 13.87 6.56 2.05
CA PHE A 108 13.21 5.41 1.40
C PHE A 108 12.66 5.76 0.03
N PHE A 109 12.20 7.00 -0.14
CA PHE A 109 11.48 7.42 -1.33
C PHE A 109 12.20 8.62 -1.94
N LEU A 110 13.23 8.33 -2.74
CA LEU A 110 13.81 9.35 -3.61
C LEU A 110 12.88 9.54 -4.82
N PRO A 111 12.65 10.78 -5.30
CA PRO A 111 11.74 11.05 -6.41
C PRO A 111 12.04 10.27 -7.71
N VAL A 112 13.28 9.80 -7.88
CA VAL A 112 13.73 9.03 -9.05
C VAL A 112 13.44 7.54 -8.96
N ASP A 113 13.21 7.02 -7.75
CA ASP A 113 13.00 5.59 -7.46
C ASP A 113 11.52 5.24 -7.29
N LEU A 114 10.66 6.26 -7.25
CA LEU A 114 9.22 6.09 -7.31
C LEU A 114 8.85 5.81 -8.77
N ASP A 115 8.22 4.65 -9.02
CA ASP A 115 7.40 4.38 -10.21
C ASP A 115 6.47 5.57 -10.52
N PRO A 116 5.79 5.69 -11.69
CA PRO A 116 5.18 6.94 -12.18
C PRO A 116 3.94 7.42 -11.39
N HIS A 117 3.89 7.23 -10.07
CA HIS A 117 3.01 7.92 -9.17
C HIS A 117 3.44 9.35 -8.95
N PRO A 118 2.50 10.30 -9.05
CA PRO A 118 2.74 11.65 -8.59
C PRO A 118 3.18 11.66 -7.12
N PRO A 119 4.17 12.48 -6.74
CA PRO A 119 4.65 12.57 -5.36
C PRO A 119 3.54 12.81 -4.31
N TYR A 120 2.47 13.52 -4.69
CA TYR A 120 1.32 13.77 -3.82
C TYR A 120 0.54 12.48 -3.46
N MET A 121 0.48 11.49 -4.36
CA MET A 121 -0.20 10.21 -4.10
C MET A 121 0.58 9.37 -3.10
N ILE A 122 1.91 9.33 -3.25
CA ILE A 122 2.81 8.66 -2.31
C ILE A 122 2.71 9.32 -0.93
N HIS A 123 2.76 10.65 -0.89
CA HIS A 123 2.58 11.38 0.37
C HIS A 123 1.23 11.07 1.04
N ARG A 124 0.13 11.01 0.27
CA ARG A 124 -1.20 10.67 0.78
C ARG A 124 -1.29 9.24 1.32
N ALA A 125 -0.66 8.27 0.64
CA ALA A 125 -0.58 6.89 1.09
C ALA A 125 0.22 6.76 2.40
N LEU A 126 1.37 7.43 2.50
CA LEU A 126 2.17 7.46 3.73
C LEU A 126 1.40 8.11 4.88
N HIS A 127 0.71 9.22 4.62
CA HIS A 127 -0.16 9.87 5.61
C HIS A 127 -1.22 8.89 6.15
N LEU A 128 -1.96 8.23 5.25
CA LEU A 128 -2.96 7.24 5.61
C LEU A 128 -2.38 6.11 6.48
N LEU A 129 -1.22 5.57 6.08
CA LEU A 129 -0.52 4.51 6.81
C LEU A 129 -0.13 4.95 8.22
N PHE A 130 0.60 6.05 8.36
CA PHE A 130 1.13 6.48 9.66
C PHE A 130 0.06 7.05 10.59
N TYR A 131 -1.00 7.66 10.04
CA TYR A 131 -2.18 8.01 10.81
C TYR A 131 -2.80 6.77 11.46
N HIS A 132 -3.02 5.71 10.70
CA HIS A 132 -3.65 4.49 11.23
C HIS A 132 -2.73 3.70 12.18
N LEU A 133 -1.41 3.69 11.97
CA LEU A 133 -0.47 3.09 12.93
C LEU A 133 -0.41 3.88 14.25
N GLN A 134 -0.51 5.21 14.19
CA GLN A 134 -0.60 6.05 15.38
C GLN A 134 -1.92 5.79 16.13
N GLU A 135 -3.05 5.71 15.42
CA GLU A 135 -4.34 5.38 16.03
C GLU A 135 -4.37 3.96 16.59
N TYR A 136 -3.75 2.99 15.90
CA TYR A 136 -3.57 1.62 16.39
C TYR A 136 -2.88 1.58 17.75
N SER A 137 -1.87 2.44 17.94
CA SER A 137 -1.16 2.58 19.22
C SER A 137 -2.09 3.02 20.38
N ARG A 138 -3.23 3.65 20.06
CA ARG A 138 -4.22 4.12 21.04
C ARG A 138 -5.38 3.14 21.22
N THR A 139 -5.83 2.50 20.15
CA THR A 139 -7.08 1.73 20.12
C THR A 139 -6.87 0.21 20.07
N GLY A 140 -5.69 -0.25 19.64
CA GLY A 140 -5.41 -1.66 19.35
C GLY A 140 -6.19 -2.22 18.18
N ARG A 141 -6.81 -1.37 17.34
CA ARG A 141 -7.59 -1.76 16.16
C ARG A 141 -7.04 -1.06 14.95
N LEU A 142 -6.75 -1.83 13.91
CA LEU A 142 -6.36 -1.33 12.60
C LEU A 142 -7.62 -1.39 11.74
N ASP A 143 -8.00 -0.26 11.16
CA ASP A 143 -9.11 -0.16 10.22
C ASP A 143 -8.74 0.98 9.27
N MET A 144 -8.03 0.64 8.19
CA MET A 144 -7.50 1.64 7.24
C MET A 144 -8.52 2.04 6.17
N PHE A 145 -9.46 1.15 5.87
CA PHE A 145 -10.33 1.25 4.70
C PHE A 145 -11.83 1.25 5.02
N GLY A 146 -12.24 1.16 6.29
CA GLY A 146 -13.66 1.23 6.67
C GLY A 146 -14.34 2.51 6.19
N ALA A 147 -13.65 3.65 6.27
CA ALA A 147 -14.13 4.91 5.70
C ALA A 147 -14.20 4.88 4.17
N ALA A 148 -13.27 4.19 3.51
CA ALA A 148 -13.25 4.04 2.07
C ALA A 148 -14.46 3.25 1.57
N VAL A 149 -14.75 2.11 2.20
CA VAL A 149 -15.91 1.27 1.87
C VAL A 149 -17.19 2.06 2.08
N GLN A 150 -17.34 2.76 3.20
CA GLN A 150 -18.51 3.61 3.44
C GLN A 150 -18.67 4.68 2.37
N GLU A 151 -17.59 5.36 1.99
CA GLU A 151 -17.66 6.38 0.96
C GLU A 151 -18.03 5.80 -0.41
N ILE A 152 -17.44 4.67 -0.81
CA ILE A 152 -17.78 4.01 -2.09
C ILE A 152 -19.22 3.52 -2.11
N ASP A 153 -19.76 3.04 -1.00
CA ASP A 153 -21.13 2.54 -0.91
C ASP A 153 -22.18 3.68 -0.90
N HIS A 154 -21.82 4.85 -0.37
CA HIS A 154 -22.74 5.98 -0.18
C HIS A 154 -22.51 7.15 -1.15
N ASP A 155 -21.43 7.17 -1.93
CA ASP A 155 -21.19 8.20 -2.95
C ASP A 155 -22.18 8.01 -4.12
N PRO A 156 -23.00 9.04 -4.45
CA PRO A 156 -23.89 8.98 -5.60
C PRO A 156 -23.14 8.83 -6.94
N VAL A 157 -21.85 9.14 -6.98
CA VAL A 157 -20.94 8.99 -8.13
C VAL A 157 -19.77 8.08 -7.71
N ARG A 158 -20.08 6.79 -7.51
CA ARG A 158 -19.15 5.75 -7.04
C ARG A 158 -17.82 5.72 -7.80
N ASP A 159 -17.83 5.98 -9.12
CA ASP A 159 -16.63 5.96 -9.97
C ASP A 159 -15.50 6.83 -9.41
N ARG A 160 -15.82 8.02 -8.90
CA ARG A 160 -14.80 8.93 -8.37
C ARG A 160 -14.19 8.38 -7.09
N ALA A 161 -15.03 7.94 -6.15
CA ALA A 161 -14.58 7.36 -4.89
C ALA A 161 -13.77 6.08 -5.12
N VAL A 162 -14.24 5.19 -5.98
CA VAL A 162 -13.58 3.92 -6.35
C VAL A 162 -12.20 4.20 -6.94
N ASN A 163 -12.12 5.04 -7.97
CA ASN A 163 -10.84 5.33 -8.62
C ASN A 163 -9.84 5.98 -7.66
N ARG A 164 -10.29 6.90 -6.79
CA ARG A 164 -9.41 7.53 -5.81
C ARG A 164 -8.90 6.53 -4.79
N TRP A 165 -9.76 5.67 -4.25
CA TRP A 165 -9.35 4.70 -3.23
C TRP A 165 -8.53 3.55 -3.82
N ALA A 166 -8.78 3.16 -5.07
CA ALA A 166 -7.89 2.25 -5.81
C ALA A 166 -6.52 2.87 -6.07
N ALA A 167 -6.46 4.16 -6.41
CA ALA A 167 -5.19 4.88 -6.56
C ALA A 167 -4.41 4.97 -5.23
N ILE A 168 -5.10 5.19 -4.12
CA ILE A 168 -4.50 5.18 -2.77
C ILE A 168 -4.00 3.77 -2.41
N MET A 169 -4.80 2.74 -2.67
CA MET A 169 -4.42 1.34 -2.45
C MET A 169 -3.18 0.95 -3.26
N HIS A 170 -3.14 1.34 -4.53
CA HIS A 170 -1.97 1.13 -5.38
C HIS A 170 -0.73 1.84 -4.84
N ALA A 171 -0.85 3.13 -4.46
CA ALA A 171 0.24 3.88 -3.86
C ALA A 171 0.70 3.25 -2.52
N LEU A 172 -0.21 2.70 -1.72
CA LEU A 172 0.12 1.92 -0.53
C LEU A 172 0.92 0.67 -0.86
N CYS A 173 0.53 -0.10 -1.89
CA CYS A 173 1.29 -1.25 -2.35
C CYS A 173 2.72 -0.86 -2.74
N VAL A 174 2.89 0.25 -3.44
CA VAL A 174 4.22 0.76 -3.84
C VAL A 174 5.07 1.12 -2.61
N VAL A 175 4.53 1.88 -1.65
CA VAL A 175 5.32 2.26 -0.45
C VAL A 175 5.58 1.10 0.50
N LEU A 176 4.75 0.06 0.46
CA LEU A 176 4.88 -1.14 1.28
C LEU A 176 5.61 -2.28 0.57
N ASP A 177 6.07 -2.07 -0.67
CA ASP A 177 6.75 -3.09 -1.45
C ASP A 177 7.87 -3.75 -0.64
N ASN A 178 7.96 -5.08 -0.72
CA ASN A 178 8.89 -5.82 0.12
C ASN A 178 10.35 -5.66 -0.30
N GLU A 179 10.60 -5.31 -1.56
CA GLU A 179 11.95 -5.23 -2.14
C GLU A 179 12.48 -3.80 -2.14
N ARG A 180 11.63 -2.81 -2.36
CA ARG A 180 11.99 -1.39 -2.47
C ARG A 180 11.39 -0.50 -1.37
N GLY A 181 10.21 -0.83 -0.85
CA GLY A 181 9.47 -0.02 0.12
C GLY A 181 9.78 -0.30 1.59
N LEU A 182 8.78 -0.06 2.45
CA LEU A 182 8.85 -0.22 3.91
C LEU A 182 8.65 -1.66 4.39
N SER A 183 8.26 -2.57 3.47
CA SER A 183 7.78 -3.93 3.72
C SER A 183 6.46 -3.98 4.49
N CYS A 184 5.64 -4.97 4.17
CA CYS A 184 4.31 -5.18 4.73
C CYS A 184 4.30 -6.40 5.66
N ALA A 185 3.95 -6.20 6.93
CA ALA A 185 3.67 -7.31 7.84
C ALA A 185 2.33 -8.00 7.53
N GLU A 186 2.12 -9.20 8.07
CA GLU A 186 0.93 -10.01 7.79
C GLU A 186 -0.38 -9.34 8.26
N ASP A 187 -0.39 -8.71 9.44
CA ASP A 187 -1.57 -8.01 9.96
C ASP A 187 -1.98 -6.82 9.06
N LEU A 188 -1.01 -6.07 8.53
CA LEU A 188 -1.27 -4.99 7.57
C LEU A 188 -1.66 -5.54 6.20
N LEU A 189 -1.05 -6.64 5.78
CA LEU A 189 -1.38 -7.31 4.53
C LEU A 189 -2.83 -7.81 4.55
N ALA A 190 -3.32 -8.31 5.69
CA ALA A 190 -4.71 -8.75 5.84
C ALA A 190 -5.69 -7.59 5.64
N GLU A 191 -5.46 -6.43 6.27
CA GLU A 191 -6.28 -5.22 6.08
C GLU A 191 -6.29 -4.76 4.62
N MET A 192 -5.12 -4.78 3.97
CA MET A 192 -5.01 -4.46 2.55
C MET A 192 -5.72 -5.48 1.66
N LEU A 193 -5.62 -6.77 1.99
CA LEU A 193 -6.22 -7.85 1.22
C LEU A 193 -7.76 -7.83 1.30
N ASP A 194 -8.32 -7.51 2.47
CA ASP A 194 -9.77 -7.36 2.64
C ASP A 194 -10.33 -6.23 1.77
N PHE A 195 -9.65 -5.09 1.74
CA PHE A 195 -10.04 -3.99 0.85
C PHE A 195 -9.81 -4.33 -0.63
N PHE A 196 -8.73 -5.04 -0.95
CA PHE A 196 -8.49 -5.50 -2.31
C PHE A 196 -9.59 -6.47 -2.78
N GLU A 197 -10.01 -7.43 -1.95
CA GLU A 197 -11.11 -8.33 -2.29
C GLU A 197 -12.42 -7.56 -2.53
N TYR A 198 -12.71 -6.53 -1.73
CA TYR A 198 -13.85 -5.62 -1.96
C TYR A 198 -13.75 -4.92 -3.33
N LEU A 199 -12.58 -4.35 -3.67
CA LEU A 199 -12.39 -3.67 -4.95
C LEU A 199 -12.62 -4.60 -6.15
N ILE A 200 -12.10 -5.82 -6.09
CA ILE A 200 -12.23 -6.78 -7.21
C ILE A 200 -13.61 -7.43 -7.26
N ARG A 201 -14.20 -7.76 -6.11
CA ARG A 201 -15.49 -8.45 -6.09
C ARG A 201 -16.66 -7.51 -6.37
N ASP A 202 -16.65 -6.32 -5.78
CA ASP A 202 -17.85 -5.50 -5.66
C ASP A 202 -17.84 -4.26 -6.57
N VAL A 203 -16.67 -3.82 -7.05
CA VAL A 203 -16.54 -2.58 -7.86
C VAL A 203 -15.57 -2.69 -9.06
N HIS A 204 -15.18 -3.89 -9.49
CA HIS A 204 -14.24 -4.06 -10.60
C HIS A 204 -14.75 -3.47 -11.92
N ASP A 205 -16.07 -3.50 -12.16
CA ASP A 205 -16.68 -2.91 -13.35
C ASP A 205 -16.36 -1.42 -13.50
N LEU A 206 -16.19 -0.71 -12.37
CA LEU A 206 -15.90 0.72 -12.35
C LEU A 206 -14.39 1.02 -12.50
N LEU A 207 -13.53 0.08 -12.09
CA LEU A 207 -12.08 0.14 -12.28
C LEU A 207 -11.67 -0.23 -13.71
N GLY A 208 -12.46 -1.09 -14.35
CA GLY A 208 -12.11 -1.75 -15.59
C GLY A 208 -10.95 -2.74 -15.43
N TRP A 209 -10.72 -3.53 -16.46
CA TRP A 209 -9.72 -4.60 -16.43
C TRP A 209 -8.29 -4.09 -16.28
N GLN A 210 -7.93 -3.02 -16.97
CA GLN A 210 -6.59 -2.43 -16.86
C GLN A 210 -6.28 -1.98 -15.42
N GLY A 211 -7.20 -1.27 -14.77
CA GLY A 211 -7.02 -0.83 -13.38
C GLY A 211 -6.92 -2.00 -12.40
N THR A 212 -7.74 -3.02 -12.62
CA THR A 212 -7.78 -4.25 -11.82
C THR A 212 -6.47 -5.05 -11.93
N THR A 213 -5.92 -5.21 -13.14
CA THR A 213 -4.63 -5.86 -13.40
C THR A 213 -3.47 -5.12 -12.75
N ILE A 214 -3.40 -3.79 -12.95
CA ILE A 214 -2.35 -2.94 -12.36
C ILE A 214 -2.37 -3.05 -10.83
N LEU A 215 -3.56 -3.01 -10.23
CA LEU A 215 -3.70 -3.13 -8.77
C LEU A 215 -3.24 -4.51 -8.26
N PHE A 216 -3.54 -5.58 -9.00
CA PHE A 216 -3.09 -6.93 -8.67
C PHE A 216 -1.57 -7.06 -8.72
N GLU A 217 -0.93 -6.50 -9.74
CA GLU A 217 0.53 -6.51 -9.88
C GLU A 217 1.20 -5.73 -8.75
N ALA A 218 0.69 -4.55 -8.40
CA ALA A 218 1.19 -3.80 -7.25
C ALA A 218 1.01 -4.59 -5.95
N PHE A 219 -0.15 -5.23 -5.76
CA PHE A 219 -0.42 -6.05 -4.59
C PHE A 219 0.52 -7.27 -4.50
N ALA A 220 0.91 -7.86 -5.62
CA ALA A 220 1.87 -8.96 -5.66
C ALA A 220 3.23 -8.57 -5.04
N GLY A 221 3.67 -7.31 -5.19
CA GLY A 221 4.91 -6.80 -4.61
C GLY A 221 4.91 -6.86 -3.07
N ILE A 222 3.76 -6.59 -2.45
CA ILE A 222 3.60 -6.65 -0.99
C ILE A 222 3.27 -8.05 -0.45
N PHE A 223 2.85 -8.98 -1.31
CA PHE A 223 2.46 -10.33 -0.89
C PHE A 223 3.69 -11.22 -0.65
N ARG A 224 3.95 -11.56 0.63
CA ARG A 224 5.06 -12.45 1.05
C ARG A 224 4.65 -13.53 2.07
N THR A 225 3.36 -13.66 2.37
CA THR A 225 2.87 -14.58 3.39
C THR A 225 2.79 -16.03 2.89
N ALA A 226 2.96 -16.98 3.81
CA ALA A 226 2.66 -18.39 3.61
C ALA A 226 1.39 -18.84 4.37
N GLN A 227 0.66 -17.90 4.99
CA GLN A 227 -0.55 -18.21 5.74
C GLN A 227 -1.65 -18.73 4.81
N GLY A 228 -2.19 -19.90 5.14
CA GLY A 228 -3.18 -20.58 4.30
C GLY A 228 -4.46 -19.78 4.04
N ASP A 229 -4.88 -18.93 4.97
CA ASP A 229 -6.11 -18.13 4.83
C ASP A 229 -5.94 -17.01 3.82
N LEU A 230 -4.85 -16.24 3.93
CA LEU A 230 -4.50 -15.17 2.98
C LEU A 230 -4.21 -15.73 1.58
N VAL A 231 -3.53 -16.88 1.50
CA VAL A 231 -3.32 -17.61 0.22
C VAL A 231 -4.64 -18.06 -0.40
N ARG A 232 -5.61 -18.51 0.40
CA ARG A 232 -6.94 -18.86 -0.12
C ARG A 232 -7.69 -17.62 -0.60
N GLN A 233 -7.58 -16.49 0.10
CA GLN A 233 -8.23 -15.25 -0.29
C GLN A 233 -7.67 -14.69 -1.60
N ILE A 234 -6.35 -14.63 -1.76
CA ILE A 234 -5.77 -14.19 -3.03
C ILE A 234 -6.13 -15.13 -4.20
N ARG A 235 -6.25 -16.44 -3.96
CA ARG A 235 -6.77 -17.38 -4.99
C ARG A 235 -8.23 -17.13 -5.32
N ARG A 236 -9.07 -16.76 -4.36
CA ARG A 236 -10.47 -16.37 -4.63
C ARG A 236 -10.51 -15.11 -5.51
N ILE A 237 -9.72 -14.10 -5.18
CA ILE A 237 -9.58 -12.87 -5.97
C ILE A 237 -9.09 -13.20 -7.38
N TRP A 238 -8.04 -14.00 -7.51
CA TRP A 238 -7.52 -14.48 -8.79
C TRP A 238 -8.62 -15.09 -9.66
N ASN A 239 -9.46 -15.94 -9.08
CA ASN A 239 -10.55 -16.62 -9.79
C ASN A 239 -11.70 -15.68 -10.23
N GLN A 240 -11.72 -14.43 -9.80
CA GLN A 240 -12.68 -13.42 -10.30
C GLN A 240 -12.24 -12.77 -11.60
N PHE A 241 -10.94 -12.82 -11.94
CA PHE A 241 -10.45 -12.28 -13.20
C PHE A 241 -10.94 -13.09 -14.39
N ASP A 242 -11.22 -12.40 -15.50
CA ASP A 242 -11.50 -13.04 -16.77
C ASP A 242 -10.34 -13.96 -17.20
N PRO A 243 -10.64 -15.13 -17.81
CA PRO A 243 -9.61 -16.09 -18.22
C PRO A 243 -8.52 -15.49 -19.13
N GLU A 244 -8.88 -14.54 -19.99
CA GLU A 244 -7.93 -13.85 -20.88
C GLU A 244 -6.95 -12.98 -20.08
N VAL A 245 -7.43 -12.29 -19.05
CA VAL A 245 -6.60 -11.48 -18.15
C VAL A 245 -5.71 -12.37 -17.31
N GLN A 246 -6.24 -13.47 -16.78
CA GLN A 246 -5.45 -14.48 -16.06
C GLN A 246 -4.32 -15.03 -16.94
N GLU A 247 -4.62 -15.36 -18.21
CA GLU A 247 -3.61 -15.87 -19.12
C GLU A 247 -2.52 -14.83 -19.40
N GLN A 248 -2.90 -13.57 -19.60
CA GLN A 248 -1.94 -12.49 -19.81
C GLN A 248 -1.03 -12.31 -18.58
N LEU A 249 -1.60 -12.18 -17.39
CA LEU A 249 -0.85 -12.08 -16.13
C LEU A 249 0.07 -13.29 -15.90
N LEU A 250 -0.37 -14.51 -16.23
CA LEU A 250 0.46 -15.71 -16.14
C LEU A 250 1.60 -15.72 -17.15
N ARG A 251 1.36 -15.26 -18.38
CA ARG A 251 2.42 -15.13 -19.40
C ARG A 251 3.48 -14.14 -18.94
N ASP A 252 3.05 -13.00 -18.39
CA ASP A 252 3.97 -11.99 -17.90
C ASP A 252 4.76 -12.53 -16.70
N MET A 253 4.11 -13.13 -15.70
CA MET A 253 4.79 -13.76 -14.56
C MET A 253 5.84 -14.77 -15.03
N ARG A 254 5.50 -15.65 -15.98
CA ARG A 254 6.42 -16.65 -16.55
C ARG A 254 7.64 -16.02 -17.24
N ARG A 255 7.47 -14.87 -17.89
CA ARG A 255 8.58 -14.12 -18.51
C ARG A 255 9.52 -13.52 -17.46
N ALA A 256 9.00 -13.14 -16.29
CA ALA A 256 9.79 -12.61 -15.20
C ALA A 256 10.53 -13.70 -14.39
N LEU A 257 10.03 -14.94 -14.32
CA LEU A 257 10.64 -16.03 -13.55
C LEU A 257 12.15 -16.22 -13.79
N PRO A 258 12.70 -16.23 -15.03
CA PRO A 258 14.13 -16.45 -15.22
C PRO A 258 15.01 -15.28 -14.78
N VAL A 259 14.43 -14.08 -14.69
CA VAL A 259 15.12 -12.83 -14.36
C VAL A 259 15.07 -12.58 -12.86
N GLU A 260 13.95 -12.92 -12.22
CA GLU A 260 13.76 -12.79 -10.79
C GLU A 260 14.40 -13.95 -10.03
N GLY A 261 14.94 -13.67 -8.83
CA GLY A 261 15.40 -14.72 -7.92
C GLY A 261 14.24 -15.63 -7.46
N ILE A 262 14.56 -16.78 -6.86
CA ILE A 262 13.59 -17.79 -6.37
C ILE A 262 12.55 -17.20 -5.40
N ASP A 263 12.90 -16.10 -4.72
CA ASP A 263 12.03 -15.38 -3.81
C ASP A 263 11.46 -14.06 -4.39
N GLY A 264 11.63 -13.81 -5.68
CA GLY A 264 11.06 -12.65 -6.37
C GLY A 264 9.53 -12.69 -6.48
N MET A 265 8.93 -11.53 -6.74
CA MET A 265 7.49 -11.33 -6.83
C MET A 265 6.77 -12.37 -7.71
N ALA A 266 7.23 -12.57 -8.94
CA ALA A 266 6.64 -13.50 -9.90
C ALA A 266 6.71 -14.94 -9.37
N HIS A 267 7.84 -15.36 -8.78
CA HIS A 267 7.95 -16.70 -8.18
C HIS A 267 7.01 -16.89 -6.98
N ARG A 268 6.83 -15.86 -6.14
CA ARG A 268 5.91 -15.92 -4.99
C ARG A 268 4.47 -16.02 -5.45
N MET A 269 4.07 -15.20 -6.42
CA MET A 269 2.69 -15.23 -6.94
C MET A 269 2.41 -16.51 -7.72
N TYR A 270 3.31 -16.94 -8.60
CA TYR A 270 3.14 -18.16 -9.38
C TYR A 270 2.89 -19.39 -8.49
N ARG A 271 3.70 -19.56 -7.43
CA ARG A 271 3.51 -20.62 -6.41
C ARG A 271 2.23 -20.43 -5.60
N THR A 272 1.95 -19.20 -5.16
CA THR A 272 0.74 -18.88 -4.38
C THR A 272 -0.51 -19.25 -5.15
N LEU A 273 -0.56 -18.96 -6.46
CA LEU A 273 -1.69 -19.29 -7.33
C LEU A 273 -1.77 -20.78 -7.70
N GLY A 274 -0.70 -21.54 -7.45
CA GLY A 274 -0.67 -23.01 -7.62
C GLY A 274 -0.14 -23.48 -8.97
N TYR A 275 0.71 -22.69 -9.61
CA TYR A 275 1.35 -23.02 -10.90
C TYR A 275 2.81 -23.43 -10.75
#